data_AF-A0A7W1XSF0-F1
#
_entry.id   AF-A0A7W1XSF0-F1
#
_cell.length_a   1.000
_cell.length_b   1.000
_cell.length_c   1.000
_cell.angle_alpha   90.00
_cell.angle_beta   90.00
_cell.angle_gamma   90.00
#
_symmetry.space_group_name_H-M   'P 1'
#
loop_
_entity.id
_entity.type
_entity.pdbx_description
1 polymer ?
#
loop_
_entity_poly.entity_id
_entity_poly.type
_entity_poly.pdbx_seq_one_letter_code
_entity_poly.pdbx_strand_id
1 'polypeptide(L)'
;MQLFHLMIIGFLLGAGVYFLFVIPVPVEAVTFLIFALYFLVTYYERTGRSFKKPVYGITAFLLALNGIVQIFVYSEGLINGMISFFFAFLTWKSMQRLAGHSE
;
A
#
# COMPACT_ATOMS: atom_id res chain seq x y z
N MET A 1 -7.12 -10.30 -16.08
CA MET A 1 -6.38 -10.06 -14.82
C MET A 1 -6.02 -8.59 -14.60
N GLN A 2 -5.50 -7.86 -15.60
CA GLN A 2 -5.16 -6.44 -15.44
C GLN A 2 -6.36 -5.54 -15.07
N LEU A 3 -7.50 -5.72 -15.74
CA LEU A 3 -8.72 -4.96 -15.45
C LEU A 3 -9.18 -5.13 -13.99
N PHE A 4 -9.16 -6.35 -13.47
CA PHE A 4 -9.51 -6.65 -12.08
C PHE A 4 -8.56 -5.95 -11.08
N HIS A 5 -7.26 -5.94 -11.37
CA HIS A 5 -6.27 -5.23 -10.54
C HIS A 5 -6.51 -3.71 -10.54
N LEU A 6 -6.85 -3.13 -11.70
CA LEU A 6 -7.21 -1.72 -11.81
C LEU A 6 -8.51 -1.39 -11.07
N MET A 7 -9.51 -2.29 -11.10
CA MET A 7 -10.74 -2.14 -10.32
C MET A 7 -10.44 -2.11 -8.81
N ILE A 8 -9.53 -2.97 -8.32
CA ILE A 8 -9.10 -2.95 -6.91
C ILE A 8 -8.46 -1.60 -6.56
N ILE A 9 -7.53 -1.10 -7.40
CA ILE A 9 -6.89 0.20 -7.17
C ILE A 9 -7.93 1.32 -7.15
N GLY A 10 -8.83 1.35 -8.13
CA GLY A 10 -9.89 2.36 -8.23
C GLY A 10 -10.83 2.32 -7.04
N PHE A 11 -11.21 1.13 -6.58
CA PHE A 11 -12.04 0.94 -5.39
C PHE A 11 -11.34 1.44 -4.12
N LEU A 12 -10.09 1.04 -3.88
CA LEU A 12 -9.33 1.46 -2.70
C LEU A 12 -9.09 2.99 -2.70
N LEU A 13 -8.75 3.56 -3.85
CA LEU A 13 -8.58 5.00 -3.99
C LEU A 13 -9.89 5.75 -3.73
N GLY A 14 -10.99 5.30 -4.34
CA GLY A 14 -12.31 5.88 -4.15
C GLY A 14 -12.79 5.79 -2.69
N ALA A 15 -12.61 4.64 -2.05
CA ALA A 15 -12.92 4.44 -0.64
C ALA A 15 -12.08 5.36 0.26
N GLY A 16 -10.77 5.47 -0.01
CA GLY A 16 -9.89 6.37 0.73
C GLY A 16 -10.31 7.84 0.65
N VAL A 17 -10.64 8.33 -0.56
CA VAL A 17 -11.16 9.69 -0.77
C VAL A 17 -12.52 9.87 -0.09
N TYR A 18 -13.41 8.88 -0.17
CA TYR A 18 -14.71 8.92 0.49
C TYR A 18 -14.59 9.02 2.02
N PHE A 19 -13.69 8.26 2.64
CA PHE A 19 -13.41 8.35 4.07
C PHE A 19 -12.65 9.61 4.48
N LEU A 20 -12.04 10.33 3.52
CA LEU A 20 -11.39 11.60 3.81
C LEU A 20 -12.39 12.77 3.80
N PHE A 21 -13.36 12.75 2.87
CA PHE A 21 -14.21 13.91 2.61
C PHE A 21 -15.70 13.73 2.93
N VAL A 22 -16.22 12.50 2.94
CA VAL A 22 -17.67 12.24 3.11
C VAL A 22 -17.97 11.70 4.49
N ILE A 23 -17.29 10.62 4.89
CA ILE A 23 -17.36 10.08 6.27
C ILE A 23 -15.96 10.24 6.85
N PRO A 24 -15.65 11.30 7.62
CA PRO A 24 -14.29 11.63 8.02
C PRO A 24 -13.77 10.63 9.05
N VAL A 25 -13.25 9.50 8.56
CA VAL A 25 -12.56 8.48 9.35
C VAL A 25 -11.12 8.41 8.82
N PRO A 26 -10.23 9.30 9.29
CA PRO A 26 -8.96 9.61 8.64
C PRO A 26 -7.99 8.41 8.65
N VAL A 27 -8.10 7.52 9.62
CA VAL A 27 -7.22 6.36 9.79
C VAL A 27 -7.49 5.32 8.72
N GLU A 28 -8.77 5.03 8.49
CA GLU A 28 -9.28 4.18 7.44
C GLU A 28 -8.94 4.80 6.09
N ALA A 29 -9.19 6.10 5.91
CA ALA A 29 -8.84 6.82 4.69
C ALA A 29 -7.36 6.62 4.33
N VAL A 30 -6.46 6.85 5.28
CA VAL A 30 -5.01 6.64 5.10
C VAL A 30 -4.70 5.17 4.78
N THR A 31 -5.31 4.23 5.48
CA THR A 31 -5.11 2.79 5.23
C THR A 31 -5.49 2.41 3.79
N PHE A 32 -6.67 2.84 3.33
CA PHE A 32 -7.14 2.59 1.96
C PHE A 32 -6.23 3.22 0.91
N LEU A 33 -5.78 4.46 1.13
CA LEU A 33 -4.88 5.17 0.20
C LEU A 33 -3.50 4.51 0.12
N ILE A 34 -2.93 4.07 1.24
CA ILE A 34 -1.65 3.36 1.27
C ILE A 34 -1.79 1.98 0.59
N PHE A 35 -2.91 1.28 0.78
CA PHE A 35 -3.16 0.03 0.08
C PHE A 35 -3.31 0.26 -1.43
N ALA A 36 -4.00 1.33 -1.85
CA ALA A 36 -4.09 1.70 -3.26
C ALA A 36 -2.69 1.92 -3.86
N LEU A 37 -1.80 2.62 -3.13
CA LEU A 37 -0.40 2.82 -3.53
C LEU A 37 0.35 1.48 -3.68
N TYR A 38 0.22 0.57 -2.72
CA TYR A 38 0.81 -0.77 -2.81
C TYR A 38 0.37 -1.53 -4.06
N PHE A 39 -0.95 -1.56 -4.32
CA PHE A 39 -1.49 -2.24 -5.49
C PHE A 39 -1.08 -1.56 -6.78
N LEU A 40 -0.94 -0.23 -6.80
CA LEU A 40 -0.42 0.52 -7.94
C LEU A 40 1.02 0.15 -8.25
N VAL A 41 1.90 0.14 -7.24
CA VAL A 41 3.30 -0.28 -7.39
C VAL A 41 3.37 -1.70 -7.96
N THR A 42 2.59 -2.63 -7.38
CA THR A 42 2.52 -4.03 -7.82
C THR A 42 1.96 -4.16 -9.24
N TYR A 43 1.00 -3.33 -9.62
CA TYR A 43 0.45 -3.31 -10.99
C TYR A 43 1.52 -2.96 -12.00
N TYR A 44 2.29 -1.89 -11.75
CA TYR A 44 3.37 -1.50 -12.64
C TYR A 44 4.38 -2.63 -12.81
N GLU A 45 4.82 -3.26 -11.71
CA GLU A 45 5.76 -4.40 -11.77
C GLU A 45 5.28 -5.51 -12.70
N ARG A 46 3.99 -5.86 -12.60
CA ARG A 46 3.37 -6.90 -13.44
C ARG A 46 3.29 -6.52 -14.91
N THR A 47 3.28 -5.23 -15.23
CA THR A 47 3.31 -4.75 -16.63
C THR A 47 4.72 -4.64 -17.20
N GLY A 48 5.75 -5.11 -16.47
CA GLY A 48 7.15 -4.99 -16.89
C GLY A 48 7.71 -3.58 -16.77
N ARG A 49 6.98 -2.67 -16.11
CA ARG A 49 7.43 -1.31 -15.79
C ARG A 49 7.75 -1.25 -14.30
N SER A 50 8.75 -0.47 -13.90
CA SER A 50 9.07 -0.31 -12.49
C SER A 50 9.13 1.17 -12.13
N PHE A 51 8.65 1.50 -10.94
CA PHE A 51 8.89 2.82 -10.38
C PHE A 51 10.36 2.99 -9.98
N LYS A 52 10.77 4.22 -9.69
CA LYS A 52 12.10 4.46 -9.11
C LYS A 52 12.18 3.82 -7.71
N LYS A 53 13.34 3.27 -7.35
CA LYS A 53 13.61 2.63 -6.05
C LYS A 53 13.07 3.39 -4.82
N PRO A 54 13.16 4.74 -4.72
CA PRO A 54 12.61 5.48 -3.58
C PRO A 54 11.10 5.29 -3.39
N VAL A 55 10.33 5.09 -4.47
CA VAL A 55 8.87 4.88 -4.40
C VAL A 55 8.54 3.62 -3.61
N TYR A 56 9.31 2.54 -3.81
CA TYR A 56 9.14 1.30 -3.06
C TYR A 56 9.53 1.48 -1.60
N GLY A 57 10.64 2.18 -1.33
CA GLY A 57 11.08 2.48 0.03
C GLY A 57 10.05 3.28 0.82
N ILE A 58 9.51 4.34 0.20
CA ILE A 58 8.43 5.16 0.78
C ILE A 58 7.17 4.31 1.00
N THR A 59 6.77 3.51 0.01
CA THR A 59 5.57 2.67 0.12
C THR A 59 5.71 1.65 1.27
N ALA A 60 6.86 0.98 1.35
CA ALA A 60 7.16 0.04 2.44
C ALA A 60 7.17 0.73 3.82
N PHE A 61 7.78 1.92 3.91
CA PHE A 61 7.80 2.71 5.14
C PHE A 61 6.39 3.13 5.58
N LEU A 62 5.58 3.67 4.66
CA LEU A 62 4.20 4.06 4.95
C LEU A 62 3.34 2.87 5.39
N LEU A 63 3.48 1.72 4.74
CA LEU A 63 2.79 0.49 5.14
C LEU A 63 3.23 0.00 6.52
N ALA A 64 4.52 0.05 6.83
CA ALA A 64 5.02 -0.32 8.15
C ALA A 64 4.49 0.64 9.23
N LEU A 65 4.54 1.95 8.98
CA LEU A 65 4.02 2.96 9.90
C LEU A 65 2.52 2.80 10.13
N ASN A 66 1.75 2.59 9.06
CA ASN A 66 0.32 2.28 9.16
C ASN A 66 0.06 0.99 9.95
N GLY A 67 0.91 -0.02 9.78
CA GLY A 67 0.86 -1.27 10.56
C GLY A 67 1.04 -1.04 12.05
N ILE A 68 2.04 -0.24 12.44
CA ILE A 68 2.29 0.15 13.83
C ILE A 68 1.07 0.88 14.39
N VAL A 69 0.60 1.91 13.67
CA VAL A 69 -0.54 2.72 14.12
C VAL A 69 -1.78 1.84 14.32
N GLN A 70 -2.11 0.98 13.35
CA GLN A 70 -3.27 0.11 13.42
C GLN A 70 -3.20 -0.90 14.58
N ILE A 71 -2.02 -1.48 14.86
CA ILE A 71 -1.90 -2.51 15.92
C ILE A 71 -1.85 -1.89 17.32
N PHE A 72 -1.12 -0.79 17.48
CA PHE A 72 -0.80 -0.24 18.80
C PHE A 72 -1.69 0.93 19.23
N VAL A 73 -2.38 1.59 18.28
CA VAL A 73 -3.22 2.76 18.58
C VAL A 73 -4.71 2.42 18.47
N TYR A 74 -5.10 1.49 17.60
CA TYR A 74 -6.52 1.17 17.33
C TYR A 74 -6.87 -0.27 17.73
N SER A 75 -7.81 -0.44 18.65
CA SER A 75 -8.20 -1.75 19.21
C SER A 75 -8.74 -2.74 18.17
N GLU A 76 -9.41 -2.23 17.14
CA GLU A 76 -9.97 -3.03 16.04
C GLU A 76 -8.98 -3.18 14.86
N GLY A 77 -7.82 -2.52 14.93
CA GLY A 77 -6.87 -2.40 13.84
C GLY A 77 -5.90 -3.57 13.69
N LEU A 78 -5.94 -4.59 14.56
CA LEU A 78 -4.97 -5.70 14.55
C LEU A 78 -4.83 -6.36 13.17
N ILE A 79 -5.95 -6.73 12.55
CA ILE A 79 -5.98 -7.40 11.24
C ILE A 79 -5.44 -6.45 10.16
N ASN A 80 -5.93 -5.22 10.12
CA ASN A 80 -5.48 -4.22 9.14
C ASN A 80 -3.99 -3.93 9.27
N GLY A 81 -3.47 -3.87 10.50
CA GLY A 81 -2.06 -3.64 10.75
C GLY A 81 -1.19 -4.83 10.35
N MET A 82 -1.64 -6.07 10.59
CA MET A 82 -0.95 -7.28 10.10
C MET A 82 -0.89 -7.31 8.57
N ILE A 83 -2.00 -7.00 7.89
CA ILE A 83 -2.04 -6.90 6.43
C ILE A 83 -1.08 -5.82 5.93
N SER A 84 -1.06 -4.66 6.60
CA SER A 84 -0.16 -3.56 6.27
C SER A 84 1.31 -3.95 6.39
N PHE A 85 1.70 -4.64 7.47
CA PHE A 85 3.06 -5.15 7.64
C PHE A 85 3.43 -6.21 6.59
N PHE A 86 2.50 -7.10 6.26
CA PHE A 86 2.71 -8.09 5.21
C PHE A 86 2.99 -7.41 3.86
N PHE A 87 2.19 -6.41 3.49
CA PHE A 87 2.44 -5.62 2.27
C PHE A 87 3.74 -4.82 2.35
N ALA A 88 4.10 -4.28 3.51
CA ALA A 88 5.38 -3.60 3.71
C ALA A 88 6.56 -4.54 3.39
N PHE A 89 6.51 -5.75 3.93
CA PHE A 89 7.53 -6.78 3.69
C PHE A 89 7.63 -7.15 2.20
N LEU A 90 6.50 -7.37 1.52
CA LEU A 90 6.49 -7.68 0.08
C LEU A 90 7.07 -6.53 -0.75
N THR A 91 6.70 -5.29 -0.43
CA THR A 91 7.21 -4.10 -1.11
C THR A 91 8.72 -3.93 -0.91
N TRP A 92 9.19 -4.18 0.31
CA TRP A 92 10.61 -4.17 0.64
C TRP A 92 11.39 -5.24 -0.13
N LYS A 93 10.86 -6.47 -0.22
CA LYS A 93 11.47 -7.55 -1.02
C LYS A 93 11.51 -7.20 -2.51
N SER A 94 10.46 -6.58 -3.03
CA SER A 94 10.43 -6.07 -4.39
C SER A 94 11.51 -5.00 -4.63
N MET A 95 11.69 -4.06 -3.70
CA MET A 95 12.76 -3.06 -3.74
C MET A 95 14.16 -3.70 -3.79
N GLN A 96 14.41 -4.75 -3.00
CA GLN A 96 15.68 -5.47 -2.99
C GLN A 96 15.96 -6.16 -4.32
N ARG A 97 14.93 -6.76 -4.94
CA ARG A 97 15.06 -7.40 -6.27
C ARG A 97 15.48 -6.39 -7.33
N LEU A 98 14.92 -5.18 -7.31
CA LEU A 98 15.29 -4.11 -8.24
C LEU A 98 16.72 -3.59 -8.03
N ALA A 99 17.25 -3.66 -6.80
CA ALA A 99 18.63 -3.29 -6.53
C ALA A 99 19.65 -4.26 -7.13
N GLY A 100 19.28 -5.54 -7.30
CA GLY A 100 20.12 -6.57 -7.93
C GLY A 100 20.12 -6.57 -9.47
N HIS A 101 19.44 -5.61 -10.12
CA HIS A 101 19.48 -5.40 -11.58
C HIS A 101 20.20 -4.10 -11.96
N SER A 102 20.83 -3.46 -10.99
CA SER A 102 21.60 -2.21 -11.15
C SER A 102 23.10 -2.41 -10.91
N GLU A 103 23.60 -3.64 -11.14
CA GLU A 103 25.02 -3.98 -11.27
C GLU A 103 25.31 -4.51 -12.67
#